data_AF-A0A962L5Q6-F1
#
_entry.id   AF-A0A962L5Q6-F1
#
_cell.length_a   1.000
_cell.length_b   1.000
_cell.length_c   1.000
_cell.angle_alpha   90.00
_cell.angle_beta   90.00
_cell.angle_gamma   90.00
#
_symmetry.space_group_name_H-M   'P 1'
#
loop_
_entity.id
_entity.type
_entity.pdbx_description
1 polymer ?
#
loop_
_entity_poly.entity_id
_entity_poly.type
_entity_poly.pdbx_seq_one_letter_code
_entity_poly.pdbx_strand_id
1 'polypeptide(L)' 'MNTDVKPPQILLVDDDQVDRMAVVRSFRKAGINNEIIEAEDGIEALAALGRLHESGVKPKILILLDL' A
#
# COMPACT_ATOMS: atom_id res chain seq x y z
N MET A 1 -21.11 7.20 -17.92
CA MET A 1 -20.82 6.15 -16.92
C MET A 1 -19.93 6.78 -15.88
N ASN A 2 -20.43 7.04 -14.68
CA ASN A 2 -19.66 7.67 -13.62
C ASN A 2 -18.97 6.55 -12.82
N THR A 3 -17.71 6.28 -13.12
CA THR A 3 -16.91 5.30 -12.38
C THR A 3 -15.96 6.05 -11.47
N ASP A 4 -16.48 6.58 -10.36
CA ASP A 4 -15.69 7.08 -9.22
C ASP A 4 -15.04 5.89 -8.47
N VAL A 5 -14.35 5.05 -9.21
CA VAL A 5 -13.61 3.92 -8.66
C VAL A 5 -12.31 4.49 -8.13
N LYS A 6 -12.25 4.73 -6.81
CA LYS A 6 -10.97 5.01 -6.15
C LYS A 6 -9.96 3.91 -6.52
N PRO A 7 -8.74 4.28 -6.93
CA PRO A 7 -7.68 3.31 -7.18
C PRO A 7 -7.38 2.53 -5.90
N PRO A 8 -6.93 1.26 -6.01
CA PRO A 8 -6.60 0.46 -4.82
C PRO A 8 -5.46 1.11 -4.04
N GLN A 9 -5.49 1.01 -2.72
CA GLN A 9 -4.35 1.35 -1.88
C GLN A 9 -3.25 0.29 -2.07
N ILE A 10 -1.99 0.69 -1.94
CA ILE A 10 -0.85 -0.23 -1.97
C ILE A 10 -0.27 -0.32 -0.57
N LEU A 11 -0.16 -1.52 -0.02
CA LEU A 11 0.62 -1.80 1.19
C LEU A 11 1.96 -2.40 0.76
N LEU A 12 3.04 -1.68 1.00
CA LEU A 12 4.41 -2.09 0.70
C LEU A 12 5.09 -2.52 1.99
N VAL A 13 5.48 -3.79 2.06
CA VAL A 13 6.09 -4.43 3.24
C VAL A 13 7.45 -4.98 2.84
N ASP A 14 8.49 -4.43 3.46
CA ASP A 14 9.89 -4.71 3.17
C ASP A 14 10.69 -4.15 4.36
N ASP A 15 11.67 -4.86 4.90
CA ASP A 15 12.44 -4.40 6.07
C ASP A 15 13.52 -3.38 5.69
N ASP A 16 13.96 -3.35 4.43
CA ASP A 16 14.94 -2.40 3.93
C ASP A 16 14.29 -1.08 3.49
N GLN A 17 14.63 0.01 4.19
CA GLN A 17 14.12 1.34 3.88
C GLN A 17 14.52 1.85 2.48
N VAL A 18 15.72 1.50 2.01
CA VAL A 18 16.23 1.92 0.70
C VAL A 18 15.41 1.25 -0.40
N ASP A 19 15.05 -0.01 -0.23
CA ASP A 19 14.22 -0.75 -1.20
C ASP A 19 12.78 -0.21 -1.22
N ARG A 20 12.17 0.04 -0.05
CA ARG A 20 10.88 0.75 0.02
C ARG A 20 10.92 2.10 -0.71
N MET A 21 11.94 2.91 -0.46
CA MET A 21 12.12 4.19 -1.14
C MET A 21 12.30 4.05 -2.65
N ALA A 22 13.03 3.04 -3.11
CA ALA A 22 13.25 2.77 -4.53
C ALA A 22 11.94 2.39 -5.24
N VAL A 23 11.11 1.55 -4.61
CA VAL A 23 9.78 1.18 -5.10
C VAL A 23 8.87 2.40 -5.18
N VAL A 24 8.76 3.19 -4.11
CA VAL A 24 7.93 4.42 -4.08
C VAL A 24 8.34 5.41 -5.16
N ARG A 25 9.66 5.62 -5.35
CA ARG A 25 10.18 6.50 -6.42
C ARG A 25 9.82 5.96 -7.81
N SER A 26 9.89 4.65 -8.01
CA SER A 26 9.56 4.02 -9.29
C SER A 26 8.07 4.14 -9.63
N PHE A 27 7.19 4.00 -8.63
CA PHE A 27 5.75 4.24 -8.81
C PHE A 27 5.45 5.67 -9.22
N ARG A 28 6.05 6.65 -8.55
CA ARG A 28 5.92 8.07 -8.92
C ARG A 28 6.39 8.33 -10.35
N LYS A 29 7.54 7.77 -10.75
CA LYS A 29 8.06 7.91 -12.13
C LYS A 29 7.14 7.25 -13.17
N ALA A 30 6.49 6.15 -12.82
CA ALA A 30 5.55 5.44 -13.69
C ALA A 30 4.14 6.08 -13.73
N GLY A 31 3.89 7.14 -12.96
CA GLY A 31 2.57 7.79 -12.86
C GLY A 31 1.56 7.00 -12.03
N ILE A 32 2.01 6.06 -11.20
CA ILE A 32 1.17 5.33 -10.24
C ILE A 32 1.01 6.22 -9.02
N ASN A 33 -0.14 6.91 -8.93
CA ASN A 33 -0.45 7.89 -7.89
C ASN A 33 -1.39 7.33 -6.81
N ASN A 34 -1.43 6.01 -6.67
CA ASN A 34 -2.18 5.33 -5.61
C ASN A 34 -1.63 5.77 -4.24
N GLU A 35 -2.48 5.75 -3.22
CA GLU A 35 -2.01 5.88 -1.84
C GLU A 35 -1.15 4.65 -1.49
N ILE A 36 0.06 4.90 -0.99
CA ILE A 36 1.01 3.87 -0.57
C ILE A 36 1.13 3.95 0.96
N ILE A 37 0.91 2.82 1.61
CA ILE A 37 1.15 2.59 3.02
C ILE A 37 2.42 1.73 3.09
N GLU A 38 3.46 2.24 3.74
CA GLU A 38 4.71 1.51 3.96
C GLU A 38 4.64 0.81 5.33
N ALA A 39 5.20 -0.39 5.43
CA ALA A 39 5.39 -1.13 6.67
C ALA A 39 6.78 -1.78 6.65
N GLU A 40 7.50 -1.73 7.76
CA GLU A 40 8.85 -2.34 7.86
C GLU A 40 8.80 -3.83 8.21
N ASP A 41 7.68 -4.31 8.75
CA ASP A 41 7.51 -5.71 9.13
C ASP A 41 6.05 -6.18 9.06
N GLY A 42 5.84 -7.45 9.40
CA GLY A 42 4.52 -8.07 9.43
C GLY A 42 3.59 -7.52 10.51
N ILE A 43 4.12 -6.98 11.62
CA ILE A 43 3.33 -6.42 12.72
C ILE A 43 2.75 -5.08 12.29
N GLU A 44 3.56 -4.20 11.71
CA GLU A 44 3.12 -2.94 11.13
C GLU A 44 2.12 -3.16 9.98
N ALA A 45 2.40 -4.14 9.10
CA ALA A 45 1.50 -4.52 8.02
C ALA A 45 0.14 -5.00 8.54
N LEU A 46 0.11 -5.88 9.54
CA LEU A 46 -1.13 -6.34 10.18
C LEU A 46 -1.89 -5.19 10.86
N ALA A 47 -1.18 -4.29 11.54
CA ALA A 47 -1.80 -3.12 12.15
C ALA A 47 -2.43 -2.19 11.09
N ALA A 48 -1.77 -1.99 9.94
CA ALA A 48 -2.32 -1.26 8.81
C ALA A 48 -3.59 -1.92 8.25
N LEU A 49 -3.58 -3.23 8.07
CA LEU A 49 -4.75 -3.99 7.63
C LEU A 49 -5.91 -3.92 8.63
N GLY A 50 -5.62 -3.97 9.93
CA GLY A 50 -6.60 -3.80 11.00
C GLY A 50 -7.32 -2.45 10.94
N ARG A 51 -6.55 -1.36 10.81
CA ARG A 51 -7.12 0.00 10.64
C ARG A 51 -8.00 0.11 9.40
N LEU A 52 -7.61 -0.52 8.29
CA LEU A 52 -8.42 -0.54 7.07
C LEU A 52 -9.71 -1.35 7.25
N HIS A 53 -9.67 -2.46 7.99
CA HIS A 53 -10.84 -3.28 8.29
C HIS A 53 -11.88 -2.54 9.15
N GLU A 54 -11.44 -1.78 10.14
CA GLU A 54 -12.30 -1.00 11.05
C GLU A 54 -13.12 0.10 10.34
N SER A 55 -12.71 0.51 9.13
CA SER A 55 -13.42 1.51 8.33
C SER A 55 -14.80 1.06 7.82
N GLY A 56 -15.17 -0.21 8.00
CA GLY A 56 -16.47 -0.77 7.61
C GLY A 56 -16.67 -0.92 6.09
N VAL A 57 -15.72 -0.45 5.28
CA VAL A 57 -15.69 -0.62 3.82
C VAL A 57 -14.63 -1.67 3.50
N LYS A 58 -14.96 -2.65 2.66
CA LYS A 58 -13.96 -3.62 2.20
C LYS A 58 -12.89 -2.89 1.38
N PRO A 59 -11.65 -2.75 1.87
CA PRO A 59 -10.63 -1.98 1.17
C PRO A 59 -10.24 -2.71 -0.11
N LYS A 60 -10.06 -1.95 -1.21
CA LYS A 60 -9.37 -2.44 -2.40
C LYS A 60 -7.88 -2.23 -2.16
N ILE A 61 -7.14 -3.31 -1.90
CA ILE A 61 -5.72 -3.24 -1.55
C ILE A 61 -4.90 -4.19 -2.43
N LEU A 62 -3.73 -3.72 -2.85
CA LEU A 62 -2.63 -4.53 -3.39
C LEU A 62 -1.53 -4.59 -2.34
N ILE A 63 -1.06 -5.80 -2.01
CA ILE A 63 0.03 -5.98 -1.04
C ILE A 63 1.28 -6.41 -1.80
N LEU A 64 2.36 -5.69 -1.59
CA LEU A 64 3.71 -6.05 -2.04
C LEU A 64 4.46 -6.47 -0.79
N LEU A 65 4.72 -7.77 -0.67
CA LEU A 65 5.33 -8.38 0.51
C LEU A 65 6.66 -8.98 0.09
N ASP A 66 7.74 -8.48 0.68
CA ASP A 66 9.05 -9.11 0.57
C ASP A 66 9.13 -10.37 1.46
N LEU A 67 9.99 -11.33 1.07
CA LEU A 67 10.09 -12.67 1.67
C LEU A 67 11.33 -12.88 2.53
#